data_AF-A0A3B8U3Y7-F1
#
_entry.id   AF-A0A3B8U3Y7-F1
#
_cell.length_a   1.000
_cell.length_b   1.000
_cell.length_c   1.000
_cell.angle_alpha   90.00
_cell.angle_beta   90.00
_cell.angle_gamma   90.00
#
_symmetry.space_group_name_H-M   'P 1'
#
loop_
_entity.id
_entity.type
_entity.pdbx_description
1 polymer ?
#
loop_
_entity_poly.entity_id
_entity_poly.type
_entity_poly.pdbx_seq_one_letter_code
_entity_poly.pdbx_strand_id
1 'polypeptide(L)'
;MSEMMENKLNSEELNEVTGGVGRQEIHVRAITPIWVRVTASSLNCRYTPDGPIAKTYEYGHKLKVDGITTDGLWYRLLINDPRGGTCYAFIYKQYTQKI
;
A
#
# COMPACT_ATOMS: atom_id res chain seq x y z
N MET A 1 12.14 -37.70 25.34
CA MET A 1 11.00 -36.81 25.02
C MET A 1 11.40 -35.41 25.41
N SER A 2 11.69 -34.54 24.45
CA SER A 2 11.83 -33.10 24.68
C SER A 2 10.71 -32.43 23.90
N GLU A 3 9.65 -32.07 24.60
CA GLU A 3 8.63 -31.15 24.11
C GLU A 3 9.27 -29.76 24.09
N MET A 4 9.70 -29.31 22.91
CA MET A 4 10.05 -27.91 22.70
C MET A 4 8.73 -27.14 22.57
N MET A 5 8.42 -26.34 23.58
CA MET A 5 7.30 -25.39 23.57
C MET A 5 7.39 -24.51 22.32
N GLU A 6 6.42 -24.66 21.41
CA GLU A 6 6.18 -23.70 20.34
C GLU A 6 5.70 -22.39 21.01
N ASN A 7 6.57 -21.39 21.02
CA ASN A 7 6.22 -20.05 21.47
C ASN A 7 5.38 -19.39 20.37
N LYS A 8 4.09 -19.74 20.32
CA LYS A 8 3.11 -19.10 19.44
C LYS A 8 2.74 -17.75 20.04
N LEU A 9 3.53 -16.74 19.73
CA LEU A 9 3.14 -15.35 19.96
C LEU A 9 1.83 -15.12 19.21
N ASN A 10 0.77 -14.84 19.97
CA ASN A 10 -0.54 -14.50 19.43
C ASN A 10 -0.44 -13.12 18.76
N SER A 11 -1.13 -12.93 17.66
CA SER A 11 -1.14 -11.67 16.87
C SER A 11 -1.52 -10.43 17.69
N GLU A 12 -2.16 -10.63 18.84
CA GLU A 12 -2.55 -9.58 19.78
C GLU A 12 -1.36 -8.98 20.55
N GLU A 13 -0.32 -9.76 20.88
CA GLU A 13 0.86 -9.27 21.63
C GLU A 13 1.83 -8.47 20.74
N LEU A 14 1.78 -8.64 19.41
CA LEU A 14 2.58 -7.86 18.47
C LEU A 14 2.13 -6.39 18.41
N ASN A 15 0.85 -6.12 18.66
CA ASN A 15 0.29 -4.77 18.62
C ASN A 15 0.80 -3.88 19.78
N GLU A 16 1.21 -4.46 20.90
CA GLU A 16 1.68 -3.70 22.07
C GLU A 16 3.16 -3.28 21.97
N VAL A 17 3.98 -3.97 21.16
CA VAL A 17 5.41 -3.64 21.02
C VAL A 17 5.65 -2.46 20.06
N THR A 18 4.67 -2.14 19.21
CA THR A 18 4.74 -1.01 18.28
C THR A 18 3.72 0.05 18.66
N GLY A 19 3.99 0.85 19.70
CA GLY A 19 3.12 1.92 20.22
C GLY A 19 2.29 2.65 19.15
N GLY A 20 1.11 2.11 18.87
CA GLY A 20 0.42 2.31 17.60
C GLY A 20 -1.03 2.63 17.84
N VAL A 21 -1.34 3.92 17.81
CA VAL A 21 -2.71 4.42 17.74
C VAL A 21 -3.39 3.78 16.52
N GLY A 22 -4.27 2.81 16.77
CA GLY A 22 -5.25 2.22 15.85
C GLY A 22 -4.87 2.22 14.37
N ARG A 23 -3.75 1.60 13.97
CA ARG A 23 -3.45 1.39 12.56
C ARG A 23 -4.37 0.30 12.03
N GLN A 24 -5.34 0.69 11.21
CA GLN A 24 -6.16 -0.23 10.44
C GLN A 24 -5.21 -1.15 9.63
N GLU A 25 -5.33 -2.47 9.81
CA GLU A 25 -4.54 -3.42 9.03
C GLU A 25 -4.88 -3.28 7.54
N ILE A 26 -3.87 -2.98 6.73
CA ILE A 26 -4.05 -2.84 5.27
C ILE A 26 -3.71 -4.17 4.63
N HIS A 27 -4.74 -4.92 4.23
CA HIS A 27 -4.54 -6.15 3.49
C HIS A 27 -4.36 -5.88 1.98
N VAL A 28 -3.23 -6.34 1.43
CA VAL A 28 -2.90 -6.18 0.01
C VAL A 28 -2.67 -7.54 -0.61
N ARG A 29 -3.36 -7.80 -1.72
CA ARG A 29 -3.09 -8.95 -2.59
C ARG A 29 -2.09 -8.54 -3.67
N ALA A 30 -1.00 -9.27 -3.79
CA ALA A 30 -0.07 -9.11 -4.90
C ALA A 30 -0.76 -9.44 -6.24
N ILE A 31 -0.41 -8.72 -7.29
CA ILE A 31 -0.87 -8.96 -8.66
C ILE A 31 0.35 -9.02 -9.60
N THR A 32 0.20 -9.69 -10.76
CA THR A 32 1.17 -9.54 -11.85
C THR A 32 1.28 -8.05 -12.18
N PRO A 33 2.49 -7.46 -12.18
CA PRO A 33 2.61 -6.02 -12.37
C PRO A 33 1.98 -5.56 -13.69
N ILE A 34 1.17 -4.51 -13.62
CA ILE A 34 0.51 -3.90 -14.78
C ILE A 34 0.85 -2.42 -14.87
N TRP A 35 0.76 -1.89 -16.08
CA TRP A 35 0.84 -0.45 -16.31
C TRP A 35 -0.57 0.15 -16.28
N VAL A 36 -0.68 1.30 -15.62
CA VAL A 36 -1.90 2.11 -15.61
C VAL A 36 -1.56 3.55 -15.96
N ARG A 37 -2.52 4.24 -16.58
CA ARG A 37 -2.46 5.67 -16.88
C ARG A 37 -3.41 6.43 -15.97
N VAL A 38 -2.96 7.53 -15.38
CA VAL A 38 -3.79 8.44 -14.59
C VAL A 38 -4.83 9.13 -15.48
N THR A 39 -6.10 9.09 -15.05
CA THR A 39 -7.23 9.71 -15.78
C THR A 39 -7.80 10.95 -15.10
N ALA A 40 -7.48 11.18 -13.81
CA ALA A 40 -7.81 12.42 -13.11
C ALA A 40 -6.83 13.55 -13.48
N SER A 41 -7.25 14.80 -13.30
CA SER A 41 -6.37 15.98 -13.45
C SER A 41 -5.22 15.96 -12.44
N SER A 42 -5.48 15.47 -11.22
CA SER A 42 -4.50 15.22 -10.18
C SER A 42 -4.89 13.98 -9.37
N LEU A 43 -3.94 13.08 -9.13
CA LEU A 43 -4.09 11.86 -8.36
C LEU A 43 -3.13 11.84 -7.18
N ASN A 44 -3.68 11.77 -5.97
CA ASN A 44 -2.91 11.61 -4.75
C ASN A 44 -2.37 10.18 -4.62
N CYS A 45 -1.06 10.08 -4.42
CA CYS A 45 -0.37 8.88 -3.99
C CYS A 45 -0.12 8.99 -2.49
N ARG A 46 -0.58 8.02 -1.70
CA ARG A 46 -0.61 8.08 -0.23
C ARG A 46 0.21 6.94 0.39
N TYR A 47 0.79 7.16 1.56
CA TYR A 47 1.56 6.11 2.27
C TYR A 47 0.69 4.94 2.73
N THR A 48 -0.58 5.20 3.01
CA THR A 48 -1.63 4.23 3.31
C THR A 48 -2.92 4.65 2.61
N PRO A 49 -3.88 3.74 2.37
CA PRO A 49 -5.24 4.13 2.02
C PRO A 49 -5.74 5.23 2.95
N ASP A 50 -6.27 6.30 2.35
CA ASP A 50 -6.76 7.53 3.01
C ASP A 50 -5.79 8.26 3.97
N GLY A 51 -4.54 7.79 4.07
CA GLY A 51 -3.52 8.39 4.90
C GLY A 51 -2.83 9.60 4.26
N PRO A 52 -1.68 10.03 4.83
CA PRO A 52 -0.95 11.18 4.34
C PRO A 52 -0.52 11.02 2.88
N ILE A 53 -0.55 12.12 2.14
CA ILE A 53 -0.12 12.18 0.75
C ILE A 53 1.41 12.12 0.72
N ALA A 54 1.94 11.16 -0.03
CA ALA A 54 3.35 11.07 -0.35
C ALA A 54 3.68 12.03 -1.50
N LYS A 55 2.93 11.96 -2.60
CA LYS A 55 3.06 12.86 -3.76
C LYS A 55 1.81 12.88 -4.61
N THR A 56 1.79 13.70 -5.64
CA THR A 56 0.72 13.75 -6.65
C THR A 56 1.23 13.31 -8.02
N TYR A 57 0.31 12.81 -8.85
CA TYR A 57 0.53 12.51 -10.25
C TYR A 57 -0.50 13.25 -11.10
N GLU A 58 -0.07 13.77 -12.24
CA GLU A 58 -0.93 14.48 -13.19
C GLU A 58 -1.58 13.52 -14.19
N TYR A 59 -2.60 14.04 -14.89
CA TYR A 59 -3.25 13.33 -16.00
C TYR A 59 -2.22 12.77 -17.00
N GLY A 60 -2.41 11.53 -17.41
CA GLY A 60 -1.58 10.88 -18.41
C GLY A 60 -0.30 10.23 -17.88
N HIS A 61 0.10 10.46 -16.61
CA HIS A 61 1.22 9.74 -16.02
C HIS A 61 1.01 8.23 -16.08
N LYS A 62 2.07 7.50 -16.44
CA LYS A 62 2.09 6.03 -16.51
C LYS A 62 2.75 5.48 -15.25
N LEU A 63 2.02 4.64 -14.53
CA LEU A 63 2.44 4.09 -13.25
C LEU A 63 2.43 2.56 -13.33
N LYS A 64 3.43 1.92 -12.72
CA LYS A 64 3.48 0.47 -12.58
C LYS A 64 2.96 0.09 -11.20
N VAL A 65 1.93 -0.74 -11.16
CA VAL A 65 1.29 -1.20 -9.92
C VAL A 65 1.50 -2.70 -9.76
N ASP A 66 1.69 -3.17 -8.53
CA ASP A 66 2.05 -4.56 -8.21
C ASP A 66 1.17 -5.21 -7.12
N GLY A 67 0.23 -4.44 -6.57
CA GLY A 67 -0.71 -4.92 -5.59
C GLY A 67 -2.05 -4.23 -5.70
N ILE A 68 -3.06 -4.83 -5.10
CA ILE A 68 -4.39 -4.26 -4.94
C ILE A 68 -4.89 -4.56 -3.53
N THR A 69 -5.54 -3.61 -2.88
CA THR A 69 -6.20 -3.85 -1.58
C THR A 69 -7.31 -4.87 -1.72
N THR A 70 -7.67 -5.54 -0.63
CA THR A 70 -8.70 -6.60 -0.63
C THR A 70 -10.09 -6.09 -1.01
N ASP A 71 -10.40 -4.83 -0.70
CA ASP A 71 -11.62 -4.12 -1.14
C ASP A 71 -11.60 -3.77 -2.65
N GLY A 72 -10.44 -3.91 -3.32
CA GLY A 72 -10.26 -3.61 -4.73
C GLY A 72 -10.21 -2.12 -5.09
N LEU A 73 -10.17 -1.21 -4.11
CA LEU A 73 -10.26 0.24 -4.33
C LEU A 73 -8.90 0.90 -4.61
N TRP A 74 -7.82 0.35 -4.07
CA TRP A 74 -6.49 0.94 -4.14
C TRP A 74 -5.51 0.03 -4.85
N TYR A 75 -4.73 0.60 -5.75
CA TYR A 75 -3.51 -0.04 -6.22
C TYR A 75 -2.33 0.30 -5.34
N ARG A 76 -1.44 -0.67 -5.15
CA ARG A 76 -0.13 -0.49 -4.53
C ARG A 76 0.93 -0.34 -5.61
N LEU A 77 1.86 0.58 -5.38
CA LEU A 77 3.03 0.83 -6.23
C LEU A 77 4.25 1.16 -5.36
N LEU A 78 5.44 0.89 -5.90
CA LEU A 78 6.69 1.36 -5.32
C LEU A 78 6.98 2.78 -5.83
N ILE A 79 7.31 3.70 -4.92
CA ILE A 79 7.69 5.07 -5.25
C ILE A 79 9.07 5.41 -4.68
N ASN A 80 9.71 6.43 -5.28
CA ASN A 80 10.77 7.15 -4.60
C ASN A 80 10.12 8.10 -3.59
N ASP A 81 10.41 7.92 -2.32
CA ASP A 81 9.86 8.73 -1.25
C ASP A 81 10.47 10.14 -1.33
N PRO A 82 9.68 11.23 -1.27
CA PRO A 82 10.22 12.59 -1.18
C PRO A 82 11.14 12.83 0.02
N ARG A 83 11.06 11.98 1.05
CA ARG A 83 11.93 11.98 2.25
C ARG A 83 13.21 11.17 2.05
N GLY A 84 13.36 10.49 0.90
CA GLY A 84 14.50 9.66 0.55
C GLY A 84 14.21 8.15 0.60
N GLY A 85 14.87 7.39 -0.27
CA GLY A 85 14.69 5.94 -0.40
C GLY A 85 13.47 5.56 -1.24
N THR A 86 13.05 4.30 -1.11
CA THR A 86 11.85 3.78 -1.77
C THR A 86 10.87 3.23 -0.75
N CYS A 87 9.58 3.39 -1.01
CA CYS A 87 8.52 2.86 -0.15
C CYS A 87 7.31 2.44 -0.98
N TYR A 88 6.48 1.58 -0.40
CA TYR A 88 5.17 1.28 -0.96
C TYR A 88 4.20 2.40 -0.65
N ALA A 89 3.37 2.73 -1.64
CA ALA A 89 2.31 3.71 -1.55
C ALA A 89 1.07 3.22 -2.29
N PHE A 90 0.00 4.00 -2.21
CA PHE A 90 -1.33 3.64 -2.68
C PHE A 90 -1.94 4.76 -3.53
N ILE A 91 -2.60 4.37 -4.62
CA ILE A 91 -3.40 5.26 -5.47
C ILE A 91 -4.79 4.68 -5.67
N TYR A 92 -5.79 5.54 -5.78
CA TYR A 92 -7.16 5.12 -6.09
C TYR A 92 -7.24 4.52 -7.50
N LYS A 93 -7.70 3.28 -7.59
CA LYS A 93 -7.86 2.55 -8.86
C LYS A 93 -8.83 3.25 -9.81
N GLN A 94 -9.92 3.82 -9.28
CA GLN A 94 -10.97 4.47 -10.10
C GLN A 94 -10.47 5.65 -10.96
N TYR A 95 -9.33 6.26 -10.59
CA TYR A 95 -8.71 7.37 -11.33
C TYR A 95 -7.58 6.91 -12.25
N THR A 96 -7.62 5.64 -12.66
CA THR A 96 -6.62 5.04 -13.53
C THR A 96 -7.27 4.15 -14.58
N GLN A 97 -6.58 3.99 -15.71
CA GLN A 97 -6.95 3.07 -16.79
C GLN A 97 -5.78 2.15 -17.09
N LYS A 98 -6.01 0.84 -17.19
CA LYS A 98 -4.98 -0.12 -17.61
C LYS A 98 -4.55 0.16 -19.06
N ILE A 99 -3.25 0.07 -19.33
CA ILE A 99 -2.63 0.28 -20.65
C ILE A 99 -1.68 -0.85 -21.02
#